data_AF-A0A2K8ZA70-F1
#
_entry.id   AF-A0A2K8ZA70-F1
#
_cell.length_a   1.000
_cell.length_b   1.000
_cell.length_c   1.000
_cell.angle_alpha   90.00
_cell.angle_beta   90.00
_cell.angle_gamma   90.00
#
_symmetry.space_group_name_H-M   'P 1'
#
loop_
_entity.id
_entity.type
_entity.pdbx_description
1 polymer ?
#
loop_
_entity_poly.entity_id
_entity_poly.type
_entity_poly.pdbx_seq_one_letter_code
_entity_poly.pdbx_strand_id
1 'polypeptide(L)' 'MVGIARSLTDFCYCCYLSDLVVRDDYKEQGIGRELVRLTKYHAGEGCKLILPSSPEAVGFYTKTGMEPITTAFIIRRSK' A
#
# COMPACT_ATOMS: atom_id res chain seq x y z
N MET A 1 -12.32 -8.89 12.59
CA MET A 1 -11.60 -8.25 11.46
C MET A 1 -10.45 -9.15 11.03
N VAL A 2 -10.27 -9.40 9.72
CA VAL A 2 -9.23 -10.30 9.17
C VAL A 2 -8.11 -9.56 8.42
N GLY A 3 -8.34 -8.31 8.05
CA GLY A 3 -7.32 -7.41 7.50
C GLY A 3 -7.80 -5.96 7.50
N ILE A 4 -6.86 -5.04 7.28
CA ILE A 4 -7.10 -3.59 7.22
C ILE A 4 -6.11 -2.93 6.26
N ALA A 5 -6.59 -1.92 5.54
CA ALA A 5 -5.77 -0.95 4.82
C ALA A 5 -6.13 0.45 5.30
N ARG A 6 -5.14 1.23 5.73
CA ARG A 6 -5.32 2.62 6.17
C ARG A 6 -4.50 3.56 5.31
N SER A 7 -5.14 4.61 4.79
CA SER A 7 -4.49 5.52 3.85
C SER A 7 -4.87 6.98 4.10
N LEU A 8 -3.99 7.88 3.66
CA LEU A 8 -4.25 9.32 3.58
C LEU A 8 -4.23 9.71 2.11
N THR A 9 -5.26 10.42 1.64
CA THR A 9 -5.34 10.83 0.23
C THR A 9 -5.99 12.19 0.07
N ASP A 10 -5.59 12.90 -0.98
CA ASP A 10 -6.24 14.12 -1.46
C ASP A 10 -7.28 13.84 -2.57
N PHE A 11 -7.49 12.57 -2.93
CA PHE A 11 -8.38 12.09 -4.01
C PHE A 11 -8.08 12.69 -5.39
N CYS A 12 -6.89 13.28 -5.59
CA CYS A 12 -6.53 13.96 -6.82
C CYS A 12 -5.16 13.54 -7.33
N TYR A 13 -4.14 13.55 -6.48
CA TYR A 13 -2.75 13.37 -6.88
C TYR A 13 -2.08 12.18 -6.19
N CYS A 14 -2.26 12.00 -4.88
CA CYS A 14 -1.65 10.87 -4.17
C CYS A 14 -2.49 10.29 -3.02
N CYS A 15 -2.24 9.01 -2.77
CA CYS A 15 -2.77 8.20 -1.71
C CYS A 15 -1.60 7.47 -1.06
N TYR A 16 -1.34 7.80 0.20
CA TYR A 16 -0.31 7.17 1.01
C TYR A 16 -0.91 6.01 1.80
N LEU A 17 -0.59 4.77 1.42
CA LEU A 17 -0.99 3.57 2.13
C LEU A 17 -0.09 3.38 3.36
N SER A 18 -0.58 3.84 4.51
CA SER A 18 0.16 3.87 5.78
C SER A 18 0.27 2.50 6.43
N ASP A 19 -0.84 1.76 6.48
CA ASP A 19 -0.88 0.41 7.03
C ASP A 19 -1.57 -0.54 6.05
N LEU A 20 -1.02 -1.73 5.91
CA LEU A 20 -1.65 -2.86 5.22
C LEU A 20 -1.36 -4.12 6.04
N VAL A 21 -2.38 -4.70 6.66
CA VAL A 21 -2.22 -5.85 7.55
C VAL A 21 -3.29 -6.89 7.25
N VAL A 22 -2.90 -8.16 7.21
CA VAL A 22 -3.80 -9.33 7.17
C VAL A 22 -3.39 -10.25 8.30
N ARG A 23 -4.37 -10.77 9.05
CA ARG A 23 -4.13 -11.77 10.10
C ARG A 23 -3.38 -12.97 9.54
N ASP A 24 -2.44 -13.51 10.31
CA ASP A 24 -1.57 -14.60 9.87
C ASP A 24 -2.35 -15.82 9.37
N ASP A 25 -3.40 -16.24 10.09
CA ASP A 25 -4.29 -17.35 9.73
C ASP A 25 -5.03 -17.15 8.38
N TYR A 26 -5.01 -15.93 7.84
CA TYR A 26 -5.71 -15.50 6.63
C TYR A 26 -4.76 -14.97 5.54
N LYS A 27 -3.44 -15.07 5.74
CA LYS A 27 -2.45 -14.73 4.71
C LYS A 27 -2.53 -15.71 3.53
N GLU A 28 -1.94 -15.31 2.40
CA GLU A 28 -1.87 -16.09 1.16
C GLU A 28 -3.22 -16.37 0.45
N GLN A 29 -4.34 -15.94 1.01
CA GLN A 29 -5.68 -16.03 0.40
C GLN A 29 -6.03 -14.85 -0.52
N GLY A 30 -5.04 -14.03 -0.90
CA GLY A 30 -5.25 -12.87 -1.78
C GLY A 30 -5.84 -11.62 -1.12
N ILE A 31 -6.20 -11.66 0.17
CA ILE A 31 -6.81 -10.53 0.90
C ILE A 31 -5.97 -9.26 0.81
N GLY A 32 -4.65 -9.36 1.03
CA GLY A 32 -3.76 -8.19 0.97
C GLY A 32 -3.75 -7.53 -0.42
N ARG A 33 -3.77 -8.35 -1.48
CA ARG A 33 -3.86 -7.86 -2.87
C ARG A 33 -5.18 -7.14 -3.11
N GLU A 34 -6.28 -7.68 -2.60
CA GLU A 34 -7.60 -7.08 -2.75
C GLU A 34 -7.73 -5.77 -1.97
N LEU A 35 -7.15 -5.69 -0.77
CA LEU A 35 -7.07 -4.45 0.00
C LEU A 35 -6.31 -3.35 -0.75
N VAL A 36 -5.19 -3.67 -1.39
CA VAL A 36 -4.44 -2.72 -2.26
C VAL A 36 -5.30 -2.28 -3.45
N ARG A 37 -5.97 -3.22 -4.13
CA ARG A 37 -6.84 -2.93 -5.28
C ARG A 37 -7.99 -2.00 -4.90
N LEU A 38 -8.69 -2.30 -3.80
CA LEU A 38 -9.79 -1.48 -3.28
C LEU A 38 -9.29 -0.10 -2.86
N THR A 39 -8.13 -0.02 -2.20
CA THR A 39 -7.52 1.26 -1.82
C THR A 39 -7.26 2.13 -3.06
N LYS A 40 -6.66 1.56 -4.11
CA LYS A 40 -6.42 2.28 -5.37
C LYS A 40 -7.72 2.70 -6.06
N TYR A 41 -8.73 1.82 -6.07
CA TYR A 41 -10.04 2.11 -6.63
C TYR A 41 -10.70 3.31 -5.94
N HIS A 42 -10.74 3.31 -4.61
CA HIS A 42 -11.35 4.40 -3.84
C HIS A 42 -10.53 5.70 -3.83
N ALA A 43 -9.21 5.62 -3.99
CA ALA A 43 -8.36 6.81 -4.17
C ALA A 43 -8.59 7.50 -5.52
N GLY A 44 -9.09 6.77 -6.52
CA GLY A 44 -9.34 7.26 -7.87
C GLY A 44 -8.22 6.92 -8.86
N GLU A 45 -8.57 6.82 -10.14
CA GLU A 45 -7.65 6.37 -11.21
C GLU A 45 -6.45 7.31 -11.40
N GLY A 46 -6.65 8.63 -11.31
CA GLY A 46 -5.58 9.63 -11.42
C GLY A 46 -4.65 9.72 -10.19
N CYS A 47 -5.03 9.11 -9.06
CA CYS A 47 -4.32 9.25 -7.80
C CYS A 47 -3.21 8.20 -7.64
N LYS A 48 -1.96 8.59 -7.43
CA LYS A 48 -0.87 7.63 -7.19
C LYS A 48 -1.05 6.91 -5.86
N LEU A 49 -0.91 5.59 -5.82
CA LEU A 49 -0.86 4.84 -4.56
C LEU A 49 0.61 4.57 -4.19
N ILE A 50 1.05 5.07 -3.04
CA ILE A 50 2.44 5.00 -2.59
C ILE A 50 2.56 4.48 -1.15
N LEU A 51 3.65 3.77 -0.85
CA LEU A 51 3.98 3.28 0.49
C LEU A 51 5.49 3.04 0.65
N PRO A 52 6.02 3.10 1.87
CA PRO A 52 7.33 2.56 2.19
C PRO A 52 7.21 1.04 2.41
N SER A 53 7.94 0.24 1.65
CA SER A 53 7.96 -1.21 1.81
C SER A 53 9.15 -1.65 2.67
N SER A 54 8.99 -2.73 3.44
CA SER A 54 10.15 -3.49 3.92
C SER A 54 10.76 -4.30 2.76
N PRO A 55 12.05 -4.69 2.83
CA PRO A 55 12.69 -5.50 1.80
C PRO A 55 11.96 -6.83 1.52
N GLU A 56 11.42 -7.47 2.55
CA GLU A 56 10.74 -8.77 2.46
C GLU A 56 9.39 -8.67 1.73
N ALA A 57 8.73 -7.51 1.80
CA ALA A 57 7.43 -7.27 1.18
C ALA A 57 7.52 -6.78 -0.28
N VAL A 58 8.71 -6.49 -0.81
CA VAL A 58 8.88 -5.99 -2.20
C VAL A 58 8.22 -6.92 -3.21
N GLY A 59 8.50 -8.23 -3.12
CA GLY A 59 7.94 -9.22 -4.03
C GLY A 59 6.41 -9.33 -3.95
N PHE A 60 5.80 -9.05 -2.80
CA PHE A 60 4.36 -8.95 -2.67
C PHE A 60 3.82 -7.75 -3.45
N TYR A 61 4.36 -6.54 -3.24
CA TYR A 61 3.87 -5.33 -3.90
C TYR A 61 4.11 -5.34 -5.41
N THR A 62 5.23 -5.89 -5.89
CA THR A 62 5.46 -6.09 -7.33
C THR A 62 4.37 -6.96 -7.96
N LYS A 63 3.93 -8.04 -7.30
CA LYS A 63 2.82 -8.89 -7.77
C LYS A 63 1.45 -8.19 -7.78
N THR A 64 1.30 -7.10 -7.03
CA THR A 64 0.09 -6.26 -7.06
C THR A 64 0.08 -5.24 -8.21
N GLY A 65 1.16 -5.15 -9.00
CA GLY A 65 1.32 -4.18 -10.09
C GLY A 65 1.94 -2.85 -9.65
N MET A 66 2.50 -2.78 -8.44
CA MET A 66 3.23 -1.61 -7.97
C MET A 66 4.70 -1.66 -8.42
N GLU A 67 5.26 -0.49 -8.68
CA GLU A 67 6.66 -0.34 -9.07
C GLU A 67 7.48 0.30 -7.94
N PRO A 68 8.74 -0.13 -7.72
CA PRO A 68 9.62 0.54 -6.75
C PRO A 68 9.92 1.98 -7.17
N ILE A 69 9.85 2.91 -6.21
CA ILE A 69 10.24 4.31 -6.43
C ILE A 69 11.73 4.46 -6.10
N THR A 70 12.58 4.61 -7.12
CA THR A 70 14.04 4.81 -6.96
C THR A 70 14.44 6.26 -6.76
N THR A 71 13.52 7.20 -7.00
CA THR A 71 13.74 8.65 -6.97
C THR A 71 13.09 9.35 -5.76
N ALA A 72 12.69 8.58 -4.74
CA ALA A 72 12.04 9.12 -3.54
C ALA A 72 13.06 9.66 -2.52
N PHE A 73 12.67 10.73 -1.84
CA PHE A 73 13.39 11.30 -0.71
C PHE A 73 12.48 11.33 0.52
N ILE A 74 13.04 11.12 1.70
CA ILE A 74 12.28 11.07 2.95
C ILE A 74 12.99 11.85 4.06
N ILE A 75 12.24 12.65 4.80
CA ILE A 75 12.64 13.16 6.12
C ILE A 75 12.04 12.21 7.15
N ARG A 76 12.88 11.55 7.93
CA ARG A 76 12.42 10.62 8.98
C ARG A 76 11.78 11.41 10.12
N ARG A 77 10.78 10.80 10.77
CA ARG A 77 10.21 11.33 12.01
C ARG A 77 11.29 11.42 13.08
N SER A 78 11.28 12.51 13.85
CA SER A 78 11.98 12.56 15.13
C SER A 78 11.42 11.46 16.04
N LYS A 79 12.30 10.80 16.81
CA LYS A 79 11.89 9.77 17.79
C LYS A 79 10.89 10.33 18.80
#